data_AF-A0A358DEB9-F1
#
_entry.id   AF-A0A358DEB9-F1
#
_cell.length_a   1.000
_cell.length_b   1.000
_cell.length_c   1.000
_cell.angle_alpha   90.00
_cell.angle_beta   90.00
_cell.angle_gamma   90.00
#
_symmetry.space_group_name_H-M   'P 1'
#
loop_
_entity.id
_entity.type
_entity.pdbx_description
1 polymer ?
#
loop_
_entity_poly.entity_id
_entity_poly.type
_entity_poly.pdbx_seq_one_letter_code
_entity_poly.pdbx_strand_id
1 'polypeptide(L)'
;MYRRKLNVEELNRISVKEFREAPKIPLVVVLDNVRSRHNIGSVFRTCDAFRVEEIILCGIAAPPPDAEIHKTALGAEDSVKWRYFAEPISAIKELKTNGYTVFSIEQTRNSLSLETLTLDR
;
A
#
# COMPACT_ATOMS: atom_id res chain seq x y z
N MET A 1 31.80 -15.89 12.69
CA MET A 1 30.90 -14.85 12.14
C MET A 1 30.02 -14.34 13.28
N TYR A 2 30.19 -13.11 13.74
CA TYR A 2 29.41 -12.54 14.84
C TYR A 2 28.02 -12.14 14.32
N ARG A 3 26.95 -12.67 14.90
CA ARG A 3 25.57 -12.36 14.51
C ARG A 3 25.02 -11.28 15.46
N ARG A 4 24.84 -10.05 14.96
CA ARG A 4 24.22 -8.92 15.67
C ARG A 4 23.03 -8.38 14.86
N LYS A 5 21.96 -7.98 15.54
CA LYS A 5 20.84 -7.25 14.92
C LYS A 5 21.29 -5.84 14.51
N LEU A 6 21.01 -5.46 13.27
CA LEU A 6 21.23 -4.11 12.75
C LEU A 6 20.14 -3.16 13.28
N ASN A 7 20.53 -1.92 13.57
CA ASN A 7 19.61 -0.81 13.81
C ASN A 7 19.03 -0.29 12.49
N VAL A 8 17.96 0.50 12.54
CA VAL A 8 17.25 0.98 11.34
C VAL A 8 18.16 1.84 10.45
N GLU A 9 19.03 2.65 11.07
CA GLU A 9 19.99 3.52 10.41
C GLU A 9 21.06 2.70 9.66
N GLU A 10 21.33 1.48 10.12
CA GLU A 10 22.33 0.58 9.53
C GLU A 10 21.77 -0.22 8.34
N LEU A 11 20.47 -0.13 8.06
CA LEU A 11 19.81 -0.85 6.97
C LEU A 11 20.08 -0.23 5.59
N ASN A 12 20.83 0.87 5.50
CA ASN A 12 21.11 1.61 4.25
C ASN A 12 19.83 1.88 3.44
N ARG A 13 18.74 2.25 4.12
CA ARG A 13 17.49 2.63 3.46
C ARG A 13 17.73 3.92 2.68
N ILE A 14 17.26 3.95 1.45
CA ILE A 14 17.19 5.18 0.65
C ILE A 14 16.35 6.22 1.39
N SER A 15 16.68 7.48 1.21
CA SER A 15 15.90 8.59 1.77
C SER A 15 14.47 8.61 1.22
N VAL A 16 13.56 9.29 1.90
CA VAL A 16 12.17 9.50 1.43
C VAL A 16 12.14 10.11 0.02
N LYS A 17 13.07 11.04 -0.27
CA LYS A 17 13.17 11.68 -1.59
C LYS A 17 13.58 10.66 -2.65
N GLU A 18 14.67 9.94 -2.43
CA GLU A 18 15.15 8.90 -3.35
C GLU A 18 14.10 7.79 -3.53
N PHE A 19 13.38 7.43 -2.46
CA PHE A 19 12.27 6.51 -2.54
C PHE A 19 11.21 7.00 -3.52
N ARG A 20 10.77 8.26 -3.41
CA ARG A 20 9.74 8.84 -4.29
C ARG A 20 10.17 8.89 -5.76
N GLU A 21 11.45 9.19 -6.01
CA GLU A 21 12.03 9.26 -7.36
C GLU A 21 12.33 7.88 -7.98
N ALA A 22 12.54 6.85 -7.15
CA ALA A 22 12.85 5.50 -7.64
C ALA A 22 11.70 4.89 -8.45
N PRO A 23 11.97 4.01 -9.44
CA PRO A 23 10.93 3.31 -10.18
C PRO A 23 9.97 2.54 -9.26
N LYS A 24 8.67 2.66 -9.54
CA LYS A 24 7.58 1.97 -8.83
C LYS A 24 7.06 0.79 -9.63
N ILE A 25 6.53 -0.20 -8.92
CA ILE A 25 5.67 -1.18 -9.57
C ILE A 25 4.32 -0.51 -9.88
N PRO A 26 3.75 -0.67 -11.08
CA PRO A 26 2.50 -0.02 -11.48
C PRO A 26 1.30 -0.72 -10.84
N LEU A 27 1.23 -0.59 -9.51
CA LEU A 27 0.22 -1.21 -8.66
C LEU A 27 -0.31 -0.13 -7.71
N VAL A 28 -1.64 -0.04 -7.64
CA VAL A 28 -2.34 0.78 -6.65
C VAL A 28 -3.10 -0.13 -5.71
N VAL A 29 -2.96 0.08 -4.40
CA VAL A 29 -3.66 -0.69 -3.37
C VAL A 29 -4.77 0.15 -2.77
N VAL A 30 -6.02 -0.27 -2.94
CA VAL A 30 -7.20 0.41 -2.38
C VAL A 30 -7.64 -0.29 -1.09
N LEU A 31 -7.61 0.43 0.03
CA LEU A 31 -8.09 -0.03 1.34
C LEU A 31 -9.51 0.45 1.57
N ASP A 32 -10.46 -0.37 1.14
CA ASP A 32 -11.90 -0.14 1.31
C ASP A 32 -12.33 -0.43 2.76
N ASN A 33 -12.68 0.63 3.50
CA ASN A 33 -13.26 0.54 4.85
C ASN A 33 -12.44 -0.30 5.85
N VAL A 34 -11.12 -0.35 5.68
CA VAL A 34 -10.22 -1.07 6.59
C VAL A 34 -10.18 -0.37 7.94
N ARG A 35 -10.78 -0.98 8.96
CA ARG A 35 -10.91 -0.38 10.30
C ARG A 35 -9.63 -0.45 11.15
N SER A 36 -8.83 -1.48 10.95
CA SER A 36 -7.65 -1.74 11.80
C SER A 36 -6.48 -0.85 11.38
N ARG A 37 -6.11 0.10 12.25
CA ARG A 37 -4.92 0.96 12.08
C ARG A 37 -3.63 0.15 11.95
N HIS A 38 -3.52 -0.94 12.71
CA HIS A 38 -2.40 -1.88 12.60
C HIS A 38 -2.32 -2.52 11.21
N ASN A 39 -3.47 -2.89 10.61
CA ASN A 39 -3.48 -3.45 9.26
C ASN A 39 -3.17 -2.39 8.21
N ILE A 40 -3.68 -1.16 8.38
CA ILE A 40 -3.34 -0.04 7.50
C ILE A 40 -1.83 0.18 7.49
N GLY A 41 -1.20 0.31 8.66
CA GLY A 41 0.25 0.51 8.72
C GLY A 41 1.06 -0.71 8.23
N SER A 42 0.56 -1.94 8.43
CA SER A 42 1.18 -3.13 7.84
C SER A 42 1.14 -3.14 6.30
N VAL A 43 0.06 -2.61 5.70
CA VAL A 43 -0.03 -2.41 4.25
C VAL A 43 0.95 -1.34 3.79
N PHE A 44 1.05 -0.20 4.48
CA PHE A 44 2.07 0.83 4.19
C PHE A 44 3.47 0.22 4.17
N ARG A 45 3.83 -0.54 5.21
CA ARG A 45 5.13 -1.19 5.32
C ARG A 45 5.40 -2.19 4.19
N THR A 46 4.39 -2.95 3.79
CA THR A 46 4.49 -3.88 2.65
C THR A 46 4.68 -3.12 1.34
N CYS A 47 3.92 -2.06 1.13
CA CYS A 47 3.99 -1.22 -0.06
C CYS A 47 5.33 -0.51 -0.22
N ASP A 48 5.91 -0.04 0.90
CA ASP A 48 7.26 0.53 0.94
C ASP A 48 8.31 -0.52 0.52
N ALA A 49 8.24 -1.74 1.07
CA ALA A 49 9.17 -2.81 0.73
C ALA A 49 9.15 -3.19 -0.77
N PHE A 50 7.97 -3.18 -1.39
CA PHE A 50 7.80 -3.51 -2.81
C PHE A 50 7.85 -2.30 -3.76
N ARG A 51 8.00 -1.07 -3.23
CA ARG A 51 7.90 0.17 -4.01
C ARG A 51 6.61 0.23 -4.85
N VAL A 52 5.48 -0.04 -4.20
CA VAL A 52 4.13 0.16 -4.75
C VAL A 52 3.94 1.63 -5.12
N GLU A 53 3.21 1.90 -6.21
CA GLU A 53 3.01 3.25 -6.72
C GLU A 53 2.19 4.13 -5.77
N GLU A 54 1.04 3.63 -5.32
CA GLU A 54 0.11 4.40 -4.48
C GLU A 54 -0.75 3.51 -3.58
N ILE A 55 -1.08 4.02 -2.39
CA ILE A 55 -2.15 3.49 -1.53
C ILE A 55 -3.34 4.46 -1.54
N ILE A 56 -4.56 3.95 -1.71
CA ILE A 56 -5.78 4.75 -1.57
C ILE A 56 -6.56 4.25 -0.35
N LEU A 57 -6.78 5.14 0.61
CA LEU A 57 -7.59 4.87 1.80
C LEU A 57 -9.04 5.30 1.55
N CYS A 58 -10.01 4.45 1.88
CA CYS A 58 -11.42 4.75 1.62
C CYS A 58 -12.31 4.61 2.86
N GLY A 59 -13.35 5.45 2.94
CA GLY A 59 -14.41 5.33 3.94
C GLY A 59 -13.89 5.45 5.36
N ILE A 60 -14.13 4.43 6.19
CA ILE A 60 -13.75 4.45 7.61
C ILE A 60 -12.24 4.25 7.87
N ALA A 61 -11.43 4.05 6.83
CA ALA A 61 -9.99 3.88 6.97
C ALA A 61 -9.35 5.18 7.49
N ALA A 62 -8.65 5.10 8.63
CA ALA A 62 -7.97 6.25 9.21
C ALA A 62 -6.77 6.66 8.32
N PRO A 63 -6.66 7.94 7.92
CA PRO A 63 -5.49 8.44 7.22
C PRO A 63 -4.35 8.79 8.18
N PRO A 64 -3.08 8.68 7.75
CA PRO A 64 -1.97 9.34 8.43
C PRO A 64 -2.16 10.87 8.49
N PRO A 65 -1.61 11.57 9.51
CA PRO A 65 -0.84 11.03 10.63
C PRO A 65 -1.73 10.36 11.70
N ASP A 66 -1.37 9.14 12.10
CA ASP A 66 -2.02 8.38 13.18
C ASP A 66 -0.96 7.53 13.90
N ALA A 67 -0.91 7.62 15.24
CA ALA A 67 0.14 6.99 16.04
C ALA A 67 0.13 5.45 15.96
N GLU A 68 -1.04 4.82 15.80
CA GLU A 68 -1.14 3.36 15.68
C GLU A 68 -0.75 2.87 14.28
N ILE A 69 -1.04 3.67 13.26
CA ILE A 69 -0.51 3.42 11.90
C ILE A 69 1.01 3.53 11.93
N HIS A 70 1.56 4.62 12.49
CA HIS A 70 3.00 4.86 12.55
C HIS A 70 3.79 3.70 13.18
N LYS A 71 3.28 3.16 14.30
CA LYS A 71 3.89 2.02 15.01
C LYS A 71 4.11 0.79 14.12
N THR A 72 3.27 0.59 13.10
CA THR A 72 3.30 -0.60 12.24
C THR A 72 3.86 -0.31 10.85
N ALA A 73 3.64 0.90 10.35
CA ALA A 73 4.19 1.40 9.09
C ALA A 73 5.71 1.66 9.19
N LEU A 74 6.20 2.06 10.36
CA LEU A 74 7.62 2.37 10.62
C LEU A 74 8.17 3.47 9.68
N GLY A 75 7.39 4.53 9.45
CA GLY A 75 7.74 5.65 8.59
C GLY A 75 7.46 5.42 7.10
N ALA A 76 6.90 4.26 6.72
CA ALA A 76 6.48 3.98 5.35
C ALA A 76 5.37 4.93 4.85
N GLU A 77 4.57 5.49 5.77
CA GLU A 77 3.55 6.49 5.47
C GLU A 77 4.14 7.85 5.00
N ASP A 78 5.42 8.09 5.27
CA ASP A 78 6.13 9.30 4.81
C ASP A 78 6.71 9.10 3.39
N SER A 79 7.03 7.86 3.00
CA SER A 79 7.66 7.51 1.73
C SER A 79 6.64 7.15 0.64
N VAL A 80 5.69 6.26 0.96
CA VAL A 80 4.69 5.74 0.02
C VAL A 80 3.67 6.82 -0.29
N LYS A 81 3.39 7.06 -1.58
CA LYS A 81 2.34 7.98 -2.00
C LYS A 81 0.99 7.43 -1.57
N TRP A 82 0.14 8.26 -0.97
CA TRP A 82 -1.20 7.86 -0.63
C TRP A 82 -2.22 9.00 -0.75
N ARG A 83 -3.49 8.64 -0.90
CA ARG A 83 -4.63 9.57 -0.97
C ARG A 83 -5.83 9.00 -0.22
N TYR A 84 -6.76 9.86 0.15
CA TYR A 84 -8.01 9.46 0.81
C TYR A 84 -9.23 9.80 -0.05
N PHE A 85 -10.20 8.88 -0.10
CA PHE A 85 -11.52 9.10 -0.67
C PHE A 85 -12.60 8.77 0.37
N ALA A 86 -13.63 9.61 0.49
CA ALA A 86 -14.76 9.28 1.36
C ALA A 86 -15.49 8.01 0.88
N GLU A 87 -15.66 7.87 -0.44
CA GLU A 87 -16.36 6.75 -1.06
C GLU A 87 -15.43 5.93 -1.97
N PRO A 88 -15.32 4.60 -1.79
CA PRO A 88 -14.43 3.76 -2.59
C PRO A 88 -14.79 3.79 -4.07
N ILE A 89 -16.07 3.93 -4.41
CA ILE A 89 -16.55 3.99 -5.79
C ILE A 89 -15.92 5.16 -6.57
N SER A 90 -15.66 6.29 -5.92
CA SER A 90 -15.01 7.44 -6.55
C SER A 90 -13.57 7.12 -6.94
N ALA A 91 -12.81 6.48 -6.04
CA ALA A 91 -11.45 6.02 -6.32
C ALA A 91 -11.42 5.00 -7.46
N ILE A 92 -12.32 4.02 -7.46
CA ILE A 92 -12.38 2.99 -8.50
C ILE A 92 -12.72 3.59 -9.87
N LYS A 93 -13.63 4.55 -9.93
CA LYS A 93 -13.97 5.25 -11.19
C LYS A 93 -12.75 5.98 -11.75
N GLU A 94 -12.04 6.72 -10.90
CA GLU A 94 -10.82 7.44 -11.31
C GLU A 94 -9.73 6.48 -11.82
N LEU A 95 -9.48 5.38 -11.11
CA LEU A 95 -8.51 4.36 -11.53
C LEU A 95 -8.87 3.77 -12.89
N LYS A 96 -10.14 3.42 -13.12
CA LYS A 96 -10.59 2.91 -14.41
C LYS A 96 -10.42 3.93 -15.54
N THR A 97 -10.74 5.20 -15.29
CA THR A 97 -10.51 6.29 -16.27
C THR A 97 -9.03 6.45 -16.60
N ASN A 98 -8.15 6.20 -15.63
CA ASN A 98 -6.69 6.23 -15.81
C ASN A 98 -6.11 4.94 -16.42
N GLY A 99 -6.95 4.02 -16.90
CA GLY A 99 -6.50 2.81 -17.60
C GLY A 99 -6.10 1.64 -16.69
N TYR A 100 -6.37 1.71 -15.39
CA TYR A 100 -6.10 0.60 -14.48
C TYR A 100 -7.12 -0.53 -14.63
N THR A 101 -6.63 -1.76 -14.67
CA THR A 101 -7.44 -2.96 -14.44
C THR A 101 -7.64 -3.13 -12.94
N VAL A 102 -8.90 -3.10 -12.48
CA VAL A 102 -9.24 -3.17 -11.06
C VAL A 102 -9.65 -4.59 -10.68
N PHE A 103 -8.98 -5.16 -9.68
CA PHE A 103 -9.32 -6.43 -9.06
C PHE A 103 -9.85 -6.20 -7.64
N SER A 104 -10.93 -6.89 -7.28
CA SER A 104 -11.40 -7.00 -5.90
C SER A 104 -10.89 -8.31 -5.31
N ILE A 105 -10.37 -8.26 -4.09
CA ILE A 105 -9.87 -9.43 -3.37
C ILE A 105 -10.96 -9.87 -2.39
N GLU A 106 -11.73 -10.89 -2.77
CA GLU A 106 -12.83 -11.40 -1.95
C GLU A 106 -13.08 -12.90 -2.22
N GLN A 107 -13.55 -13.61 -1.19
CA GLN A 107 -13.98 -15.01 -1.27
C GLN A 107 -15.44 -15.08 -1.75
N THR A 108 -15.64 -15.26 -3.05
CA THR A 108 -16.97 -15.42 -3.65
C THR A 108 -17.01 -16.65 -4.55
N ARG A 109 -18.21 -17.14 -4.87
CA ARG A 109 -18.40 -18.34 -5.70
C ARG A 109 -17.76 -18.25 -7.09
N ASN A 110 -17.61 -17.05 -7.63
CA ASN A 110 -17.10 -16.80 -8.97
C ASN A 110 -15.75 -16.07 -8.93
N SER A 111 -15.05 -16.07 -7.79
CA SER A 111 -13.71 -15.47 -7.70
C SER A 111 -12.71 -16.29 -8.51
N LEU A 112 -11.85 -15.60 -9.26
CA LEU A 112 -10.71 -16.21 -9.92
C LEU A 112 -9.60 -16.47 -8.87
N SER A 113 -9.06 -17.69 -8.84
CA SER A 113 -7.95 -18.01 -7.93
C SER A 113 -6.70 -17.22 -8.30
N LEU A 114 -6.06 -16.63 -7.29
CA LEU A 114 -4.79 -15.90 -7.44
C LEU A 114 -3.70 -16.79 -8.03
N GLU A 115 -3.71 -18.09 -7.73
CA GLU A 115 -2.73 -19.06 -8.25
C GLU A 115 -2.85 -19.27 -9.77
N THR A 116 -4.01 -18.98 -10.34
CA THR A 116 -4.33 -19.17 -11.76
C THR A 116 -4.44 -17.85 -12.53
N LEU A 117 -4.41 -16.72 -11.82
CA LEU A 117 -4.53 -15.40 -12.44
C LEU A 117 -3.31 -15.11 -13.31
N THR A 118 -3.54 -14.88 -14.59
CA THR A 118 -2.53 -14.34 -15.51
C THR A 118 -2.83 -12.87 -15.73
N LEU A 119 -1.83 -12.02 -15.51
CA LEU A 119 -1.92 -10.59 -15.81
C LEU A 119 -1.38 -10.37 -17.22
N ASP A 120 -2.21 -9.80 -18.09
CA ASP A 120 -1.77 -9.33 -19.40
C ASP A 120 -0.73 -8.22 -19.14
N ARG A 121 0.52 -8.51 -19.52
CA ARG A 121 1.59 -7.52 -19.54
C ARG A 121 1.62 -6.83 -20.89
#